data_AF-A0A954TXU5-F1
#
_entry.id   AF-A0A954TXU5-F1
#
_cell.length_a   1.000
_cell.length_b   1.000
_cell.length_c   1.000
_cell.angle_alpha   90.00
_cell.angle_beta   90.00
_cell.angle_gamma   90.00
#
_symmetry.space_group_name_H-M   'P 1'
#
loop_
_entity.id
_entity.type
_entity.pdbx_description
1 polymer ?
#
loop_
_entity_poly.entity_id
_entity_poly.type
_entity_poly.pdbx_seq_one_letter_code
_entity_poly.pdbx_strand_id
1 'polypeptide(L)'
;GTLRSRQGINLPGAKLSVAAMSEEDIAHARWAIENDADFISLSFVRKPEDVLQLKRMVAAVKSRSLVIAKVEKPEAVERLEEIVAAADGIMVARGDLGVEIDVARMPVIQKQIIDACQRHKKPVIVATQMLDSMQRASHPTRAEATDVANAILDGTDACMLSGETAVGSYPVESVEMMNRIMLYTEDAMETYQKRRDHLGDTIDLVHPVTSAVVNGAGQIGSQLRAKMIVIATRSGLTALEKAKHRDFIPTVAVSDRTMTLRQMCLYWGITPLAGVPHDLDRELVHFIDDWGREHGVLKTGDYVVFVAGTKVSVGSHNQLWVHQVE
;
A
#
# COMPACT_ATOMS: atom_id res chain seq x y z
N GLY A 1 -23.00 12.21 28.76
CA GLY A 1 -23.80 11.88 27.56
C GLY A 1 -24.46 10.52 27.73
N THR A 2 -25.22 10.07 26.73
CA THR A 2 -25.91 8.76 26.72
C THR A 2 -24.93 7.61 26.53
N LEU A 3 -24.94 6.61 27.42
CA LEU A 3 -24.12 5.39 27.33
C LEU A 3 -24.97 4.24 26.74
N ARG A 4 -24.45 3.55 25.73
CA ARG A 4 -25.11 2.40 25.09
C ARG A 4 -24.55 1.08 25.63
N SER A 5 -25.16 -0.03 25.24
CA SER A 5 -24.63 -1.37 25.57
C SER A 5 -23.38 -1.70 24.75
N ARG A 6 -22.48 -2.52 25.32
CA ARG A 6 -21.26 -3.05 24.68
C ARG A 6 -20.34 -1.97 24.07
N GLN A 7 -20.17 -0.84 24.77
CA GLN A 7 -19.23 0.20 24.34
C GLN A 7 -17.80 -0.19 24.73
N GLY A 8 -16.84 0.13 23.86
CA GLY A 8 -15.42 -0.04 24.15
C GLY A 8 -14.97 0.86 25.31
N ILE A 9 -13.97 0.41 26.07
CA ILE A 9 -13.36 1.17 27.16
C ILE A 9 -11.89 1.34 26.83
N ASN A 10 -11.43 2.58 26.80
CA ASN A 10 -10.03 2.94 26.69
C ASN A 10 -9.53 3.38 28.06
N LEU A 11 -8.28 3.01 28.38
CA LEU A 11 -7.63 3.36 29.64
C LEU A 11 -6.29 4.05 29.33
N PRO A 12 -6.31 5.34 28.91
CA PRO A 12 -5.10 6.05 28.53
C PRO A 12 -4.05 6.03 29.64
N GLY A 13 -2.83 5.64 29.29
CA GLY A 13 -1.70 5.54 30.22
C GLY A 13 -1.66 4.27 31.09
N ALA A 14 -2.68 3.40 31.03
CA ALA A 14 -2.66 2.12 31.74
C ALA A 14 -1.93 1.05 30.92
N LYS A 15 -0.88 0.45 31.50
CA LYS A 15 -0.18 -0.71 30.90
C LYS A 15 -1.01 -1.97 31.11
N LEU A 16 -1.87 -2.28 30.15
CA LEU A 16 -2.64 -3.52 30.15
C LEU A 16 -1.75 -4.70 29.71
N SER A 17 -1.73 -5.77 30.51
CA SER A 17 -0.95 -6.99 30.23
C SER A 17 -1.67 -7.99 29.31
N VAL A 18 -2.75 -7.58 28.65
CA VAL A 18 -3.53 -8.44 27.75
C VAL A 18 -2.67 -8.80 26.53
N ALA A 19 -2.74 -10.03 26.04
CA ALA A 19 -2.08 -10.42 24.79
C ALA A 19 -2.66 -9.63 23.60
N ALA A 20 -1.88 -9.41 22.55
CA ALA A 20 -2.37 -8.73 21.35
C ALA A 20 -3.36 -9.59 20.54
N MET A 21 -3.31 -10.92 20.68
CA MET A 21 -4.28 -11.85 20.10
C MET A 21 -4.88 -12.71 21.21
N SER A 22 -6.21 -12.72 21.27
CA SER A 22 -6.99 -13.69 22.04
C SER A 22 -7.04 -15.05 21.34
N GLU A 23 -7.59 -16.07 22.01
CA GLU A 23 -7.86 -17.37 21.38
C GLU A 23 -8.82 -17.26 20.19
N GLU A 24 -9.79 -16.35 20.27
CA GLU A 24 -10.73 -16.03 19.20
C GLU A 24 -10.02 -15.37 18.01
N ASP A 25 -9.13 -14.40 18.26
CA ASP A 25 -8.33 -13.77 17.20
C ASP A 25 -7.44 -14.79 16.49
N ILE A 26 -6.87 -15.74 17.23
CA ILE A 26 -6.08 -16.84 16.65
C ILE A 26 -6.97 -17.73 15.75
N ALA A 27 -8.20 -18.01 16.15
CA ALA A 27 -9.14 -18.78 15.34
C ALA A 27 -9.54 -18.02 14.06
N HIS A 28 -9.83 -16.72 14.16
CA HIS A 28 -10.12 -15.86 13.01
C HIS A 28 -8.95 -15.76 12.04
N ALA A 29 -7.72 -15.62 12.57
CA ALA A 29 -6.52 -15.60 11.74
C ALA A 29 -6.34 -16.92 10.97
N ARG A 30 -6.57 -18.07 11.60
CA ARG A 30 -6.53 -19.37 10.90
C ARG A 30 -7.58 -19.46 9.80
N TRP A 31 -8.83 -19.08 10.12
CA TRP A 31 -9.90 -19.06 9.13
C TRP A 31 -9.57 -18.16 7.94
N ALA A 32 -9.04 -16.96 8.17
CA ALA A 32 -8.65 -16.04 7.11
C ALA A 32 -7.53 -16.63 6.23
N ILE A 33 -6.55 -17.31 6.83
CA ILE A 33 -5.48 -17.98 6.09
C ILE A 33 -6.02 -19.14 5.25
N GLU A 34 -6.93 -19.96 5.81
CA GLU A 34 -7.55 -21.09 5.11
C GLU A 34 -8.44 -20.65 3.93
N ASN A 35 -8.92 -19.40 3.94
CA ASN A 35 -9.73 -18.81 2.89
C ASN A 35 -8.93 -17.88 1.96
N ASP A 36 -7.61 -18.04 1.90
CA ASP A 36 -6.71 -17.31 1.00
C ASP A 36 -6.85 -15.77 1.10
N ALA A 37 -7.10 -15.26 2.31
CA ALA A 37 -7.13 -13.81 2.55
C ALA A 37 -5.77 -13.19 2.20
N ASP A 38 -5.79 -12.12 1.41
CA ASP A 38 -4.56 -11.48 0.92
C ASP A 38 -3.81 -10.74 2.04
N PHE A 39 -4.57 -10.15 2.96
CA PHE A 39 -4.08 -9.36 4.09
C PHE A 39 -4.79 -9.76 5.38
N ILE A 40 -4.04 -9.81 6.48
CA ILE A 40 -4.57 -10.01 7.83
C ILE A 40 -4.10 -8.82 8.68
N SER A 41 -5.05 -8.04 9.16
CA SER A 41 -4.78 -6.84 9.94
C SER A 41 -4.82 -7.13 11.43
N LEU A 42 -3.73 -6.82 12.15
CA LEU A 42 -3.58 -7.07 13.58
C LEU A 42 -3.86 -5.77 14.36
N SER A 43 -4.91 -5.79 15.17
CA SER A 43 -5.31 -4.67 16.04
C SER A 43 -4.44 -4.59 17.31
N PHE A 44 -4.38 -3.40 17.89
CA PHE A 44 -3.76 -3.09 19.18
C PHE A 44 -2.32 -3.57 19.33
N VAL A 45 -1.57 -3.57 18.22
CA VAL A 45 -0.14 -3.84 18.22
C VAL A 45 0.53 -2.86 19.16
N ARG A 46 1.44 -3.36 20.00
CA ARG A 46 2.26 -2.54 20.91
C ARG A 46 3.75 -2.79 20.71
N LYS A 47 4.10 -3.91 20.09
CA LYS A 47 5.48 -4.39 19.98
C LYS A 47 5.65 -5.31 18.76
N PRO A 48 6.85 -5.40 18.17
CA PRO A 48 7.13 -6.24 17.00
C PRO A 48 6.83 -7.72 17.25
N GLU A 49 6.95 -8.21 18.48
CA GLU A 49 6.68 -9.60 18.81
C GLU A 49 5.22 -10.00 18.55
N ASP A 50 4.28 -9.06 18.66
CA ASP A 50 2.87 -9.28 18.36
C ASP A 50 2.70 -9.61 16.87
N VAL A 51 3.35 -8.84 16.00
CA VAL A 51 3.35 -9.02 14.54
C VAL A 51 4.05 -10.32 14.16
N LEU A 52 5.22 -10.59 14.74
CA LEU A 52 6.00 -11.80 14.49
C LEU A 52 5.27 -13.07 14.92
N GLN A 53 4.40 -13.00 15.93
CA GLN A 53 3.54 -14.11 16.31
C GLN A 53 2.57 -14.48 15.17
N LEU A 54 1.86 -13.50 14.60
CA LEU A 54 0.95 -13.74 13.48
C LEU A 54 1.70 -14.18 12.21
N LYS A 55 2.85 -13.58 11.90
CA LYS A 55 3.68 -14.01 10.75
C LYS A 55 4.14 -15.46 10.86
N ARG A 56 4.48 -15.93 12.07
CA ARG A 56 4.82 -17.34 12.30
C ARG A 56 3.63 -18.26 12.03
N MET A 57 2.41 -17.85 12.38
CA MET A 57 1.20 -18.63 12.09
C MET A 57 0.95 -18.74 10.57
N VAL A 58 1.05 -17.62 9.84
CA VAL A 58 0.94 -17.60 8.37
C VAL A 58 2.00 -18.50 7.73
N ALA A 59 3.26 -18.38 8.16
CA ALA A 59 4.37 -19.15 7.62
C ALA A 59 4.25 -20.66 7.91
N ALA A 60 3.71 -21.03 9.08
CA ALA A 60 3.56 -22.44 9.48
C ALA A 60 2.69 -23.25 8.51
N VAL A 61 1.72 -22.61 7.87
CA VAL A 61 0.83 -23.22 6.86
C VAL A 61 1.22 -22.86 5.43
N LYS A 62 2.41 -22.27 5.23
CA LYS A 62 2.97 -21.85 3.92
C LYS A 62 2.06 -20.89 3.15
N SER A 63 1.17 -20.17 3.85
CA SER A 63 0.38 -19.10 3.26
C SER A 63 1.28 -17.91 2.91
N ARG A 64 0.81 -17.08 1.98
CA ARG A 64 1.45 -15.82 1.57
C ARG A 64 0.65 -14.59 1.99
N SER A 65 -0.37 -14.75 2.83
CA SER A 65 -1.10 -13.62 3.42
C SER A 65 -0.13 -12.63 4.06
N LEU A 66 -0.33 -11.34 3.82
CA LEU A 66 0.52 -10.28 4.37
C LEU A 66 -0.06 -9.77 5.69
N VAL A 67 0.80 -9.47 6.66
CA VAL A 67 0.37 -8.93 7.96
C VAL A 67 0.45 -7.41 7.97
N ILE A 68 -0.70 -6.77 8.20
CA ILE A 68 -0.81 -5.32 8.39
C ILE A 68 -0.88 -5.03 9.90
N ALA A 69 0.06 -4.25 10.44
CA ALA A 69 0.00 -3.85 11.84
C ALA A 69 -0.79 -2.54 11.99
N LYS A 70 -1.82 -2.54 12.84
CA LYS A 70 -2.60 -1.33 13.16
C LYS A 70 -1.93 -0.58 14.30
N VAL A 71 -1.49 0.65 14.02
CA VAL A 71 -0.90 1.53 15.03
C VAL A 71 -2.02 2.28 15.74
N GLU A 72 -2.42 1.76 16.90
CA GLU A 72 -3.57 2.23 17.70
C GLU A 72 -3.19 2.62 19.12
N LYS A 73 -1.95 2.30 19.53
CA LYS A 73 -1.47 2.43 20.90
C LYS A 73 -0.22 3.30 20.95
N PRO A 74 -0.07 4.18 21.98
CA PRO A 74 1.12 5.01 22.14
C PRO A 74 2.43 4.18 22.15
N GLU A 75 2.40 2.98 22.73
CA GLU A 75 3.56 2.08 22.78
C GLU A 75 4.01 1.63 21.39
N ALA A 76 3.08 1.49 20.43
CA ALA A 76 3.46 1.20 19.04
C ALA A 76 4.11 2.40 18.36
N VAL A 77 3.75 3.63 18.74
CA VAL A 77 4.42 4.84 18.25
C VAL A 77 5.84 4.92 18.81
N GLU A 78 6.04 4.55 20.07
CA GLU A 78 7.36 4.50 20.72
C GLU A 78 8.29 3.44 20.09
N ARG A 79 7.74 2.32 19.63
CA ARG A 79 8.47 1.21 18.97
C ARG A 79 8.22 1.13 17.47
N LEU A 80 7.91 2.27 16.84
CA LEU A 80 7.43 2.34 15.46
C LEU A 80 8.36 1.63 14.48
N GLU A 81 9.65 1.97 14.46
CA GLU A 81 10.64 1.41 13.52
C GLU A 81 10.70 -0.12 13.58
N GLU A 82 10.68 -0.69 14.78
CA GLU A 82 10.74 -2.14 14.97
C GLU A 82 9.46 -2.83 14.45
N ILE A 83 8.30 -2.21 14.67
CA ILE A 83 7.00 -2.71 14.21
C ILE A 83 6.92 -2.62 12.68
N VAL A 84 7.36 -1.51 12.07
CA VAL A 84 7.42 -1.35 10.61
C VAL A 84 8.33 -2.40 9.99
N ALA A 85 9.50 -2.65 10.57
CA ALA A 85 10.41 -3.69 10.09
C ALA A 85 9.79 -5.10 10.13
N ALA A 86 9.04 -5.42 11.20
CA ALA A 86 8.41 -6.72 11.38
C ALA A 86 7.20 -6.94 10.46
N ALA A 87 6.41 -5.91 10.18
CA ALA A 87 5.18 -6.00 9.42
C ALA A 87 5.40 -6.06 7.89
N ASP A 88 4.36 -6.49 7.17
CA ASP A 88 4.33 -6.42 5.71
C ASP A 88 3.70 -5.11 5.22
N GLY A 89 2.93 -4.42 6.07
CA GLY A 89 2.42 -3.08 5.89
C GLY A 89 1.87 -2.51 7.19
N ILE A 90 1.52 -1.23 7.19
CA ILE A 90 1.05 -0.51 8.38
C ILE A 90 -0.29 0.15 8.11
N MET A 91 -1.15 0.19 9.13
CA MET A 91 -2.36 0.99 9.13
C MET A 91 -2.29 2.06 10.23
N VAL A 92 -2.43 3.31 9.84
CA VAL A 92 -2.63 4.45 10.77
C VAL A 92 -4.10 4.48 11.17
N ALA A 93 -4.43 3.88 12.32
CA ALA A 93 -5.79 3.76 12.80
C ALA A 93 -6.15 4.96 13.69
N ARG A 94 -6.53 6.07 13.05
CA ARG A 94 -6.65 7.40 13.68
C ARG A 94 -7.75 7.48 14.73
N GLY A 95 -8.86 6.77 14.53
CA GLY A 95 -9.97 6.71 15.47
C GLY A 95 -9.54 6.15 16.83
N ASP A 96 -8.94 4.96 16.84
CA ASP A 96 -8.48 4.30 18.07
C ASP A 96 -7.26 5.01 18.68
N LEU A 97 -6.27 5.37 17.86
CA LEU A 97 -5.08 6.07 18.34
C LEU A 97 -5.43 7.43 18.94
N GLY A 98 -6.32 8.20 18.29
CA GLY A 98 -6.74 9.53 18.73
C GLY A 98 -7.51 9.56 20.06
N VAL A 99 -7.98 8.40 20.55
CA VAL A 99 -8.54 8.28 21.91
C VAL A 99 -7.43 8.14 22.97
N GLU A 100 -6.27 7.58 22.60
CA GLU A 100 -5.15 7.28 23.51
C GLU A 100 -4.10 8.40 23.57
N ILE A 101 -4.09 9.31 22.59
CA ILE A 101 -3.15 10.44 22.51
C ILE A 101 -3.87 11.78 22.44
N ASP A 102 -3.13 12.86 22.68
CA ASP A 102 -3.63 14.21 22.39
C ASP A 102 -3.93 14.35 20.89
N VAL A 103 -5.15 14.78 20.56
CA VAL A 103 -5.62 14.97 19.18
C VAL A 103 -4.73 15.90 18.36
N ALA A 104 -4.09 16.90 18.98
CA ALA A 104 -3.16 17.81 18.30
C ALA A 104 -1.87 17.10 17.84
N ARG A 105 -1.52 15.97 18.45
CA ARG A 105 -0.36 15.15 18.03
C ARG A 105 -0.69 14.23 16.85
N MET A 106 -1.96 13.95 16.59
CA MET A 106 -2.37 12.95 15.59
C MET A 106 -1.83 13.27 14.18
N PRO A 107 -1.95 14.51 13.64
CA PRO A 107 -1.40 14.82 12.32
C PRO A 107 0.12 14.63 12.23
N VAL A 108 0.85 14.89 13.31
CA VAL A 108 2.32 14.73 13.37
C VAL A 108 2.68 13.25 13.39
N ILE A 109 2.01 12.45 14.21
CA ILE A 109 2.26 11.01 14.31
C ILE A 109 1.91 10.28 13.02
N GLN A 110 0.83 10.67 12.32
CA GLN A 110 0.52 10.13 10.99
C GLN A 110 1.72 10.30 10.04
N LYS A 111 2.29 11.51 9.96
CA LYS A 111 3.45 11.78 9.11
C LYS A 111 4.66 10.95 9.51
N GLN A 112 4.91 10.79 10.81
CA GLN A 112 6.00 9.94 11.32
C GLN A 112 5.82 8.48 10.91
N ILE A 113 4.61 7.94 11.01
CA ILE A 113 4.30 6.56 10.62
C ILE A 113 4.49 6.38 9.11
N ILE A 114 3.98 7.31 8.29
CA ILE A 114 4.13 7.26 6.84
C ILE A 114 5.61 7.34 6.45
N ASP A 115 6.39 8.25 7.04
CA ASP A 115 7.83 8.37 6.79
C ASP A 115 8.62 7.10 7.14
N ALA A 116 8.33 6.50 8.29
CA ALA A 116 8.92 5.20 8.67
C ALA A 116 8.58 4.12 7.65
N CYS A 117 7.33 4.06 7.16
CA CYS A 117 6.94 3.13 6.12
C CYS A 117 7.68 3.37 4.80
N GLN A 118 7.91 4.62 4.40
CA GLN A 118 8.70 4.92 3.21
C GLN A 118 10.14 4.45 3.33
N ARG A 119 10.81 4.73 4.46
CA ARG A 119 12.20 4.31 4.70
C ARG A 119 12.36 2.78 4.69
N HIS A 120 11.40 2.06 5.25
CA HIS A 120 11.36 0.58 5.25
C HIS A 120 10.74 -0.02 3.99
N LYS A 121 10.35 0.81 3.01
CA LYS A 121 9.67 0.42 1.77
C LYS A 121 8.40 -0.42 2.01
N LYS A 122 7.66 -0.16 3.09
CA LYS A 122 6.40 -0.84 3.45
C LYS A 122 5.18 -0.05 2.98
N PRO A 123 4.12 -0.72 2.48
CA PRO A 123 2.86 -0.05 2.22
C PRO A 123 2.23 0.48 3.51
N VAL A 124 1.63 1.67 3.43
CA VAL A 124 0.90 2.29 4.54
C VAL A 124 -0.51 2.70 4.13
N ILE A 125 -1.46 2.43 5.02
CA ILE A 125 -2.88 2.75 4.88
C ILE A 125 -3.25 3.80 5.93
N VAL A 126 -3.79 4.94 5.50
CA VAL A 126 -4.41 5.89 6.42
C VAL A 126 -5.89 5.54 6.56
N ALA A 127 -6.31 5.28 7.80
CA ALA A 127 -7.61 4.70 8.09
C ALA A 127 -8.45 5.55 9.04
N THR A 128 -9.77 5.33 8.97
CA THR A 128 -10.85 5.92 9.78
C THR A 128 -11.03 7.42 9.59
N GLN A 129 -12.28 7.89 9.67
CA GLN A 129 -12.64 9.31 9.60
C GLN A 129 -12.13 10.05 8.35
N MET A 130 -12.01 9.35 7.21
CA MET A 130 -11.57 9.99 5.97
C MET A 130 -12.69 10.82 5.34
N LEU A 131 -13.89 10.23 5.20
CA LEU A 131 -15.08 10.88 4.65
C LEU A 131 -16.30 10.60 5.55
N ASP A 132 -16.12 10.62 6.87
CA ASP A 132 -17.09 10.12 7.87
C ASP A 132 -18.51 10.68 7.69
N SER A 133 -18.62 11.98 7.37
CA SER A 133 -19.90 12.66 7.15
C SER A 133 -20.69 12.04 5.99
N MET A 134 -20.03 11.38 5.05
CA MET A 134 -20.65 10.71 3.91
C MET A 134 -21.45 9.46 4.27
N GLN A 135 -21.36 8.99 5.52
CA GLN A 135 -22.34 8.03 6.04
C GLN A 135 -23.78 8.57 5.96
N ARG A 136 -23.96 9.89 6.04
CA ARG A 136 -25.27 10.55 6.13
C ARG A 136 -25.47 11.68 5.10
N ALA A 137 -24.44 12.03 4.35
CA ALA A 137 -24.48 13.08 3.34
C ALA A 137 -23.88 12.59 2.02
N SER A 138 -24.36 13.10 0.88
CA SER A 138 -23.81 12.72 -0.43
C SER A 138 -22.48 13.41 -0.77
N HIS A 139 -22.01 14.33 0.08
CA HIS A 139 -20.77 15.09 -0.11
C HIS A 139 -20.04 15.22 1.22
N PRO A 140 -18.69 15.20 1.20
CA PRO A 140 -17.91 15.39 2.40
C PRO A 140 -17.83 16.87 2.75
N THR A 141 -17.38 17.14 3.97
CA THR A 141 -16.97 18.47 4.37
C THR A 141 -15.67 18.87 3.66
N ARG A 142 -15.39 20.18 3.60
CA ARG A 142 -14.09 20.68 3.10
C ARG A 142 -12.91 20.19 3.94
N ALA A 143 -13.13 19.98 5.23
CA ALA A 143 -12.09 19.48 6.14
C ALA A 143 -11.73 18.03 5.80
N GLU A 144 -12.71 17.16 5.59
CA GLU A 144 -12.51 15.76 5.17
C GLU A 144 -11.82 15.67 3.81
N ALA A 145 -12.27 16.46 2.82
CA ALA A 145 -11.61 16.48 1.52
C ALA A 145 -10.12 16.92 1.61
N THR A 146 -9.84 17.90 2.48
CA THR A 146 -8.47 18.38 2.75
C THR A 146 -7.66 17.33 3.50
N ASP A 147 -8.27 16.57 4.40
CA ASP A 147 -7.63 15.50 5.17
C ASP A 147 -7.21 14.33 4.27
N VAL A 148 -8.11 13.89 3.37
CA VAL A 148 -7.77 12.90 2.33
C VAL A 148 -6.61 13.39 1.47
N ALA A 149 -6.67 14.62 0.97
CA ALA A 149 -5.59 15.19 0.16
C ALA A 149 -4.25 15.22 0.93
N ASN A 150 -4.25 15.60 2.20
CA ASN A 150 -3.04 15.63 3.01
C ASN A 150 -2.45 14.23 3.27
N ALA A 151 -3.28 13.20 3.44
CA ALA A 151 -2.78 11.83 3.57
C ALA A 151 -1.97 11.39 2.32
N ILE A 152 -2.41 11.81 1.13
CA ILE A 152 -1.75 11.55 -0.14
C ILE A 152 -0.47 12.37 -0.26
N LEU A 153 -0.52 13.66 0.07
CA LEU A 153 0.64 14.56 0.08
C LEU A 153 1.72 14.08 1.07
N ASP A 154 1.32 13.40 2.14
CA ASP A 154 2.23 12.76 3.10
C ASP A 154 2.87 11.50 2.54
N GLY A 155 2.29 10.90 1.50
CA GLY A 155 2.82 9.73 0.79
C GLY A 155 2.16 8.42 1.16
N THR A 156 0.92 8.41 1.66
CA THR A 156 0.20 7.16 1.92
C THR A 156 0.08 6.29 0.66
N ASP A 157 0.10 4.96 0.80
CA ASP A 157 -0.16 4.06 -0.34
C ASP A 157 -1.66 3.85 -0.57
N ALA A 158 -2.47 3.95 0.49
CA ALA A 158 -3.91 3.82 0.41
C ALA A 158 -4.64 4.65 1.48
N CYS A 159 -5.91 4.95 1.22
CA CYS A 159 -6.85 5.47 2.20
C CYS A 159 -8.00 4.47 2.40
N MET A 160 -8.51 4.34 3.62
CA MET A 160 -9.56 3.37 3.96
C MET A 160 -10.88 4.08 4.32
N LEU A 161 -11.97 3.65 3.68
CA LEU A 161 -13.34 3.94 4.09
C LEU A 161 -13.82 2.87 5.07
N SER A 162 -14.55 3.28 6.12
CA SER A 162 -15.02 2.42 7.20
C SER A 162 -16.54 2.36 7.23
N GLY A 163 -17.19 3.20 8.06
CA GLY A 163 -18.64 3.24 8.16
C GLY A 163 -19.29 3.74 6.87
N GLU A 164 -18.59 4.58 6.11
CA GLU A 164 -19.03 5.19 4.86
C GLU A 164 -19.53 4.14 3.86
N THR A 165 -18.81 3.03 3.72
CA THR A 165 -19.14 1.94 2.79
C THR A 165 -19.84 0.76 3.46
N ALA A 166 -19.56 0.51 4.74
CA ALA A 166 -20.11 -0.65 5.44
C ALA A 166 -21.58 -0.49 5.84
N VAL A 167 -21.98 0.71 6.28
CA VAL A 167 -23.32 0.97 6.84
C VAL A 167 -23.91 2.32 6.41
N GLY A 168 -23.15 3.13 5.66
CA GLY A 168 -23.53 4.46 5.22
C GLY A 168 -24.61 4.46 4.14
N SER A 169 -25.31 5.59 4.00
CA SER A 169 -26.35 5.78 2.98
C SER A 169 -25.81 6.06 1.58
N TYR A 170 -24.53 6.41 1.44
CA TYR A 170 -23.89 6.82 0.18
C TYR A 170 -22.58 6.07 -0.09
N PRO A 171 -22.59 4.71 -0.10
CA PRO A 171 -21.37 3.92 -0.17
C PRO A 171 -20.65 4.05 -1.52
N VAL A 172 -21.38 4.16 -2.63
CA VAL A 172 -20.80 4.30 -3.98
C VAL A 172 -20.18 5.67 -4.13
N GLU A 173 -20.91 6.72 -3.77
CA GLU A 173 -20.47 8.11 -3.86
C GLU A 173 -19.26 8.36 -2.97
N SER A 174 -19.15 7.68 -1.82
CA SER A 174 -17.97 7.76 -0.94
C SER A 174 -16.71 7.25 -1.65
N VAL A 175 -16.81 6.13 -2.39
CA VAL A 175 -15.69 5.58 -3.16
C VAL A 175 -15.34 6.49 -4.34
N GLU A 176 -16.34 6.97 -5.09
CA GLU A 176 -16.14 7.90 -6.21
C GLU A 176 -15.50 9.22 -5.76
N MET A 177 -15.94 9.76 -4.62
CA MET A 177 -15.38 10.98 -4.03
C MET A 177 -13.94 10.78 -3.58
N MET A 178 -13.63 9.67 -2.89
CA MET A 178 -12.27 9.32 -2.50
C MET A 178 -11.35 9.29 -3.73
N ASN A 179 -11.76 8.56 -4.78
CA ASN A 179 -11.01 8.46 -6.03
C ASN A 179 -10.82 9.83 -6.70
N ARG A 180 -11.86 10.67 -6.74
CA ARG A 180 -11.79 12.01 -7.33
C ARG A 180 -10.80 12.91 -6.59
N ILE A 181 -10.79 12.89 -5.26
CA ILE A 181 -9.83 13.67 -4.45
C ILE A 181 -8.41 13.15 -4.72
N MET A 182 -8.24 11.83 -4.79
CA MET A 182 -6.93 11.21 -5.05
C MET A 182 -6.32 11.64 -6.37
N LEU A 183 -7.06 11.43 -7.47
CA LEU A 183 -6.60 11.78 -8.82
C LEU A 183 -6.25 13.27 -8.94
N TYR A 184 -7.08 14.15 -8.37
CA TYR A 184 -6.80 15.59 -8.41
C TYR A 184 -5.56 15.97 -7.60
N THR A 185 -5.34 15.32 -6.45
CA THR A 185 -4.18 15.60 -5.60
C THR A 185 -2.89 15.12 -6.26
N GLU A 186 -2.88 13.92 -6.84
CA GLU A 186 -1.71 13.32 -7.48
C GLU A 186 -1.29 14.09 -8.75
N ASP A 187 -2.25 14.50 -9.59
CA ASP A 187 -1.99 15.36 -10.77
C ASP A 187 -1.34 16.71 -10.38
N ALA A 188 -1.82 17.30 -9.29
CA ALA A 188 -1.22 18.52 -8.74
C ALA A 188 0.18 18.28 -8.17
N MET A 189 0.46 17.11 -7.57
CA MET A 189 1.80 16.77 -7.09
C MET A 189 2.80 16.64 -8.23
N GLU A 190 2.44 15.96 -9.32
CA GLU A 190 3.28 15.84 -10.52
C GLU A 190 3.62 17.22 -11.10
N THR A 191 2.64 18.13 -11.11
CA THR A 191 2.77 19.46 -11.72
C THR A 191 3.54 20.45 -10.85
N TYR A 192 3.28 20.48 -9.54
CA TYR A 192 3.69 21.58 -8.66
C TYR A 192 4.70 21.20 -7.58
N GLN A 193 4.84 19.91 -7.23
CA GLN A 193 5.82 19.49 -6.24
C GLN A 193 7.10 19.01 -6.92
N LYS A 194 8.23 19.59 -6.50
CA LYS A 194 9.53 18.99 -6.75
C LYS A 194 9.55 17.63 -6.05
N ARG A 195 10.02 16.59 -6.75
CA ARG A 195 10.25 15.27 -6.17
C ARG A 195 10.95 15.45 -4.82
N ARG A 196 10.36 14.91 -3.76
CA ARG A 196 11.09 14.78 -2.50
C ARG A 196 12.15 13.73 -2.73
N ASP A 197 13.39 14.16 -2.95
CA ASP A 197 14.53 13.27 -2.77
C ASP A 197 14.46 12.80 -1.31
N HIS A 198 14.05 11.56 -1.11
CA HIS A 198 14.09 10.93 0.21
C HIS A 198 15.56 10.66 0.51
N LEU A 199 16.24 11.67 1.06
CA LEU A 199 17.67 11.69 1.43
C LEU A 199 17.96 10.88 2.71
N GLY A 200 17.09 9.93 3.07
CA GLY A 200 17.25 9.08 4.25
C GLY A 200 17.88 7.74 3.92
N ASP A 201 18.48 7.10 4.91
CA ASP A 201 18.91 5.70 4.82
C ASP A 201 17.68 4.83 4.55
N THR A 202 17.54 4.35 3.31
CA THR A 202 16.50 3.40 2.93
C THR A 202 16.96 1.99 3.23
N ILE A 203 16.01 1.15 3.65
CA ILE A 203 16.27 -0.26 3.90
C ILE A 203 15.88 -1.05 2.65
N ASP A 204 16.82 -1.85 2.14
CA ASP A 204 16.58 -2.66 0.95
C ASP A 204 15.74 -3.90 1.27
N LEU A 205 14.56 -3.98 0.65
CA LEU A 205 13.69 -5.15 0.69
C LEU A 205 14.00 -6.17 -0.43
N VAL A 206 14.78 -5.76 -1.41
CA VAL A 206 15.10 -6.54 -2.61
C VAL A 206 16.60 -6.65 -2.79
N HIS A 207 17.02 -7.55 -3.68
CA HIS A 207 18.42 -7.65 -4.06
C HIS A 207 18.94 -6.29 -4.61
N PRO A 208 20.16 -5.84 -4.28
CA PRO A 208 20.68 -4.54 -4.71
C PRO A 208 20.63 -4.32 -6.24
N VAL A 209 20.88 -5.39 -7.02
CA VAL A 209 20.72 -5.34 -8.49
C VAL A 209 19.28 -5.00 -8.89
N THR A 210 18.28 -5.56 -8.21
CA THR A 210 16.88 -5.24 -8.47
C THR A 210 16.56 -3.79 -8.14
N SER A 211 17.02 -3.28 -7.01
CA SER A 211 16.84 -1.86 -6.67
C SER A 211 17.48 -0.96 -7.75
N ALA A 212 18.73 -1.25 -8.14
CA ALA A 212 19.43 -0.49 -9.17
C ALA A 212 18.73 -0.54 -10.55
N VAL A 213 18.24 -1.71 -10.97
CA VAL A 213 17.52 -1.87 -12.25
C VAL A 213 16.17 -1.16 -12.22
N VAL A 214 15.41 -1.24 -11.13
CA VAL A 214 14.15 -0.50 -10.97
C VAL A 214 14.39 1.01 -10.97
N ASN A 215 15.49 1.47 -10.34
CA ASN A 215 15.89 2.87 -10.37
C ASN A 215 16.23 3.32 -11.78
N GLY A 216 17.04 2.54 -12.50
CA GLY A 216 17.36 2.76 -13.90
C GLY A 216 16.11 2.80 -14.79
N ALA A 217 15.13 1.92 -14.55
CA ALA A 217 13.86 1.92 -15.29
C ALA A 217 13.07 3.22 -15.09
N GLY A 218 13.00 3.74 -13.86
CA GLY A 218 12.37 5.04 -13.59
C GLY A 218 13.10 6.20 -14.28
N GLN A 219 14.44 6.19 -14.26
CA GLN A 219 15.24 7.23 -14.94
C GLN A 219 15.08 7.19 -16.47
N ILE A 220 15.20 6.00 -17.07
CA ILE A 220 15.03 5.79 -18.52
C ILE A 220 13.61 6.16 -18.93
N GLY A 221 12.61 5.70 -18.18
CA GLY A 221 11.21 6.01 -18.45
C GLY A 221 10.95 7.52 -18.43
N SER A 222 11.50 8.24 -17.45
CA SER A 222 11.38 9.69 -17.38
C SER A 222 12.07 10.41 -18.53
N GLN A 223 13.25 9.95 -18.98
CA GLN A 223 14.00 10.56 -20.08
C GLN A 223 13.33 10.33 -21.44
N LEU A 224 12.81 9.13 -21.66
CA LEU A 224 12.11 8.77 -22.89
C LEU A 224 10.65 9.23 -22.92
N ARG A 225 10.15 9.79 -21.81
CA ARG A 225 8.72 10.03 -21.59
C ARG A 225 7.90 8.77 -21.88
N ALA A 226 8.41 7.63 -21.39
CA ALA A 226 7.78 6.35 -21.54
C ALA A 226 6.34 6.41 -21.03
N LYS A 227 5.42 5.83 -21.80
CA LYS A 227 4.01 5.88 -21.49
C LYS A 227 3.65 5.01 -20.30
N MET A 228 4.44 3.96 -20.06
CA MET A 228 4.32 3.12 -18.89
C MET A 228 5.59 2.30 -18.61
N ILE A 229 5.66 1.77 -17.39
CA ILE A 229 6.59 0.71 -16.99
C ILE A 229 5.79 -0.60 -16.80
N VAL A 230 6.33 -1.71 -17.27
CA VAL A 230 5.77 -3.06 -17.06
C VAL A 230 6.74 -3.88 -16.22
N ILE A 231 6.25 -4.43 -15.11
CA ILE A 231 7.04 -5.25 -14.18
C ILE A 231 6.50 -6.67 -14.18
N ALA A 232 7.29 -7.61 -14.72
CA ALA A 232 7.04 -9.03 -14.56
C ALA A 232 7.60 -9.51 -13.21
N THR A 233 6.73 -9.86 -12.27
CA THR A 233 7.14 -10.24 -10.91
C THR A 233 6.27 -11.32 -10.28
N ARG A 234 6.92 -12.35 -9.72
CA ARG A 234 6.26 -13.47 -9.04
C ARG A 234 5.97 -13.24 -7.55
N SER A 235 6.70 -12.34 -6.90
CA SER A 235 6.47 -12.00 -5.47
C SER A 235 5.82 -10.65 -5.26
N GLY A 236 5.82 -9.78 -6.28
CA GLY A 236 5.36 -8.40 -6.15
C GLY A 236 6.41 -7.44 -5.55
N LEU A 237 7.53 -7.94 -5.01
CA LEU A 237 8.53 -7.09 -4.34
C LEU A 237 9.19 -6.08 -5.30
N THR A 238 9.39 -6.44 -6.57
CA THR A 238 9.92 -5.51 -7.58
C THR A 238 8.92 -4.40 -7.89
N ALA A 239 7.62 -4.71 -7.90
CA ALA A 239 6.57 -3.72 -8.06
C ALA A 239 6.47 -2.81 -6.82
N LEU A 240 6.63 -3.37 -5.61
CA LEU A 240 6.70 -2.59 -4.38
C LEU A 240 7.92 -1.65 -4.37
N GLU A 241 9.10 -2.13 -4.76
CA GLU A 241 10.30 -1.29 -4.92
C GLU A 241 10.03 -0.11 -5.87
N LYS A 242 9.39 -0.38 -7.02
CA LYS A 242 8.99 0.66 -7.97
C LYS A 242 7.97 1.64 -7.39
N ALA A 243 6.97 1.14 -6.65
CA ALA A 243 5.98 1.98 -5.99
C ALA A 243 6.63 2.98 -5.03
N LYS A 244 7.71 2.57 -4.34
CA LYS A 244 8.42 3.40 -3.36
C LYS A 244 9.32 4.47 -3.97
N HIS A 245 9.61 4.40 -5.28
CA HIS A 245 10.25 5.51 -5.99
C HIS A 245 9.34 6.72 -6.17
N ARG A 246 8.01 6.54 -6.03
CA ARG A 246 7.02 7.62 -6.13
C ARG A 246 7.19 8.47 -7.40
N ASP A 247 7.61 7.85 -8.49
CA ASP A 247 7.57 8.47 -9.81
C ASP A 247 6.18 8.29 -10.43
N PHE A 248 5.71 9.32 -11.12
CA PHE A 248 4.36 9.36 -11.71
C PHE A 248 4.26 8.60 -13.04
N ILE A 249 5.22 7.73 -13.35
CA ILE A 249 5.16 6.90 -14.56
C ILE A 249 4.17 5.76 -14.29
N PRO A 250 3.06 5.66 -15.05
CA PRO A 250 2.09 4.59 -14.88
C PRO A 250 2.79 3.23 -14.92
N THR A 251 2.53 2.39 -13.92
CA THR A 251 3.20 1.10 -13.81
C THR A 251 2.19 -0.03 -13.78
N VAL A 252 2.34 -0.97 -14.70
CA VAL A 252 1.62 -2.24 -14.70
C VAL A 252 2.51 -3.33 -14.12
N ALA A 253 1.95 -4.20 -13.29
CA ALA A 253 2.64 -5.38 -12.79
C ALA A 253 1.91 -6.66 -13.19
N VAL A 254 2.66 -7.66 -13.63
CA VAL A 254 2.14 -8.97 -14.05
C VAL A 254 2.71 -10.06 -13.17
N SER A 255 1.90 -11.09 -12.87
CA SER A 255 2.29 -12.19 -12.00
C SER A 255 1.54 -13.47 -12.36
N ASP A 256 2.21 -14.61 -12.18
CA ASP A 256 1.61 -15.94 -12.30
C ASP A 256 0.84 -16.36 -11.02
N ARG A 257 0.82 -15.51 -10.00
CA ARG A 257 0.14 -15.74 -8.72
C ARG A 257 -1.00 -14.77 -8.51
N THR A 258 -2.22 -15.29 -8.46
CA THR A 258 -3.43 -14.48 -8.22
C THR A 258 -3.38 -13.71 -6.90
N MET A 259 -2.93 -14.33 -5.81
CA MET A 259 -2.78 -13.64 -4.52
C MET A 259 -1.78 -12.48 -4.61
N THR A 260 -0.67 -12.64 -5.34
CA THR A 260 0.30 -11.55 -5.55
C THR A 260 -0.31 -10.40 -6.35
N LEU A 261 -1.12 -10.68 -7.38
CA LEU A 261 -1.86 -9.65 -8.09
C LEU A 261 -2.79 -8.86 -7.15
N ARG A 262 -3.57 -9.56 -6.33
CA ARG A 262 -4.47 -8.90 -5.35
C ARG A 262 -3.71 -8.11 -4.28
N GLN A 263 -2.55 -8.59 -3.85
CA GLN A 263 -1.68 -7.88 -2.91
C GLN A 263 -1.10 -6.60 -3.52
N MET A 264 -0.72 -6.64 -4.80
CA MET A 264 -0.20 -5.46 -5.50
C MET A 264 -1.23 -4.34 -5.66
N CYS A 265 -2.54 -4.61 -5.51
CA CYS A 265 -3.57 -3.56 -5.47
C CYS A 265 -3.36 -2.56 -4.31
N LEU A 266 -2.56 -2.90 -3.30
CA LEU A 266 -2.21 -1.98 -2.20
C LEU A 266 -0.99 -1.10 -2.52
N TYR A 267 -0.24 -1.39 -3.58
CA TYR A 267 1.01 -0.69 -3.88
C TYR A 267 0.72 0.56 -4.70
N TRP A 268 1.12 1.73 -4.19
CA TRP A 268 0.90 3.01 -4.85
C TRP A 268 1.39 3.01 -6.30
N GLY A 269 0.54 3.46 -7.22
CA GLY A 269 0.87 3.60 -8.64
C GLY A 269 1.05 2.29 -9.41
N ILE A 270 0.73 1.13 -8.81
CA ILE A 270 0.82 -0.19 -9.45
C ILE A 270 -0.58 -0.69 -9.84
N THR A 271 -0.77 -0.96 -11.12
CA THR A 271 -1.96 -1.65 -11.64
C THR A 271 -1.62 -3.11 -11.96
N PRO A 272 -2.09 -4.09 -11.17
CA PRO A 272 -1.86 -5.49 -11.47
C PRO A 272 -2.72 -5.96 -12.65
N LEU A 273 -2.13 -6.69 -13.61
CA LEU A 273 -2.87 -7.34 -14.71
C LEU A 273 -2.87 -8.87 -14.54
N ALA A 274 -4.07 -9.45 -14.59
CA ALA A 274 -4.30 -10.89 -14.48
C ALA A 274 -4.51 -11.55 -15.84
N GLY A 275 -4.20 -12.84 -15.95
CA GLY A 275 -4.47 -13.62 -17.17
C GLY A 275 -3.53 -13.33 -18.33
N VAL A 276 -2.32 -12.86 -18.04
CA VAL A 276 -1.34 -12.39 -19.02
C VAL A 276 -0.06 -13.25 -18.98
N PRO A 277 0.74 -13.28 -20.06
CA PRO A 277 2.06 -13.93 -20.02
C PRO A 277 2.93 -13.38 -18.90
N HIS A 278 3.56 -14.26 -18.11
CA HIS A 278 4.38 -13.85 -16.97
C HIS A 278 5.82 -13.55 -17.36
N ASP A 279 6.38 -14.29 -18.31
CA ASP A 279 7.78 -14.17 -18.68
C ASP A 279 7.98 -12.95 -19.59
N LEU A 280 9.09 -12.23 -19.41
CA LEU A 280 9.44 -11.12 -20.28
C LEU A 280 9.97 -11.65 -21.62
N ASP A 281 9.04 -11.89 -22.53
CA ASP A 281 9.30 -12.31 -23.90
C ASP A 281 8.40 -11.55 -24.90
N ARG A 282 8.41 -11.98 -26.16
CA ARG A 282 7.60 -11.34 -27.21
C ARG A 282 6.10 -11.45 -26.96
N GLU A 283 5.65 -12.50 -26.27
CA GLU A 283 4.22 -12.71 -26.01
C GLU A 283 3.70 -11.66 -25.04
N LEU A 284 4.45 -11.39 -23.95
CA LEU A 284 4.11 -10.30 -23.02
C LEU A 284 4.14 -8.94 -23.72
N VAL A 285 5.15 -8.66 -24.56
CA VAL A 285 5.25 -7.39 -25.28
C VAL A 285 4.04 -7.16 -26.18
N HIS A 286 3.67 -8.15 -27.01
CA HIS A 286 2.49 -8.04 -27.87
C HIS A 286 1.21 -7.91 -27.06
N PHE A 287 1.07 -8.66 -25.97
CA PHE A 287 -0.10 -8.55 -25.10
C PHE A 287 -0.25 -7.12 -24.55
N ILE A 288 0.84 -6.51 -24.06
CA ILE A 288 0.81 -5.15 -23.51
C ILE A 288 0.48 -4.12 -24.59
N ASP A 289 1.03 -4.27 -25.79
CA ASP A 289 0.71 -3.41 -26.93
C ASP A 289 -0.79 -3.45 -27.27
N ASP A 290 -1.36 -4.65 -27.40
CA ASP A 290 -2.77 -4.85 -27.72
C ASP A 290 -3.68 -4.33 -26.59
N TRP A 291 -3.41 -4.75 -25.35
CA TRP A 291 -4.13 -4.27 -24.16
C TRP A 291 -4.07 -2.75 -24.07
N GLY A 292 -2.90 -2.16 -24.29
CA GLY A 292 -2.71 -0.72 -24.17
C GLY A 292 -3.42 0.07 -25.26
N ARG A 293 -3.46 -0.45 -26.50
CA ARG A 293 -4.24 0.16 -27.59
C ARG A 293 -5.74 0.05 -27.34
N GLU A 294 -6.23 -1.12 -26.91
CA GLU A 294 -7.64 -1.37 -26.59
C GLU A 294 -8.18 -0.43 -25.49
N HIS A 295 -7.35 -0.15 -24.48
CA HIS A 295 -7.72 0.74 -23.37
C HIS A 295 -7.38 2.22 -23.65
N GLY A 296 -6.87 2.54 -24.85
CA GLY A 296 -6.52 3.91 -25.25
C GLY A 296 -5.34 4.51 -24.48
N VAL A 297 -4.52 3.68 -23.83
CA VAL A 297 -3.37 4.11 -23.02
C VAL A 297 -2.06 4.08 -23.80
N LEU A 298 -1.95 3.29 -24.87
CA LEU A 298 -0.78 3.22 -25.77
C LEU A 298 -1.16 3.57 -27.21
N LYS A 299 -0.20 4.17 -27.94
CA LYS A 299 -0.27 4.47 -29.37
C LYS A 299 1.07 4.11 -30.04
N THR A 300 1.03 3.87 -31.36
CA THR A 300 2.25 3.68 -32.15
C THR A 300 3.24 4.82 -31.91
N GLY A 301 4.50 4.47 -31.65
CA GLY A 301 5.59 5.38 -31.34
C GLY A 301 5.81 5.63 -29.85
N ASP A 302 4.86 5.26 -28.96
CA ASP A 302 5.05 5.35 -27.51
C ASP A 302 6.14 4.39 -27.03
N TYR A 303 6.89 4.80 -26.00
CA TYR A 303 7.89 3.93 -25.36
C TYR A 303 7.32 3.22 -24.14
N VAL A 304 7.64 1.94 -23.98
CA VAL A 304 7.32 1.11 -22.82
C VAL A 304 8.61 0.55 -22.24
N VAL A 305 8.79 0.65 -20.92
CA VAL A 305 9.97 0.08 -20.23
C VAL A 305 9.56 -1.18 -19.48
N PHE A 306 10.21 -2.29 -19.78
CA PHE A 306 9.98 -3.57 -19.13
C PHE A 306 11.08 -3.90 -18.12
N VAL A 307 10.68 -4.44 -16.97
CA VAL A 307 11.59 -4.94 -15.92
C VAL A 307 11.21 -6.37 -15.56
N ALA A 308 12.21 -7.25 -15.54
CA ALA A 308 12.03 -8.66 -15.18
C ALA A 308 13.30 -9.27 -14.59
N GLY A 309 13.17 -10.50 -14.07
CA GLY A 309 14.31 -11.36 -13.79
C GLY A 309 14.68 -12.21 -14.98
N THR A 310 15.97 -12.30 -15.28
CA THR A 310 16.47 -13.32 -16.19
C THR A 310 16.36 -14.70 -15.52
N LYS A 311 16.18 -15.75 -16.30
CA LYS A 311 16.30 -17.15 -15.81
C LYS A 311 17.77 -17.55 -15.52
N VAL A 312 18.72 -16.62 -15.70
CA VAL A 312 20.17 -16.83 -15.55
C VAL A 312 20.63 -16.56 -14.11
N SER A 313 20.09 -15.55 -13.45
CA SER A 313 20.37 -15.24 -12.03
C SER A 313 19.14 -15.50 -11.17
N VAL A 314 19.26 -16.39 -10.18
CA VAL A 314 18.15 -16.67 -9.26
C VAL A 314 18.05 -15.55 -8.23
N GLY A 315 16.83 -15.04 -8.01
CA GLY A 315 16.51 -14.16 -6.89
C GLY A 315 16.64 -12.66 -7.15
N SER A 316 17.11 -12.21 -8.32
CA SER A 316 17.13 -10.79 -8.70
C SER A 316 16.41 -10.54 -10.01
N HIS A 317 15.60 -9.46 -10.07
CA HIS A 317 15.18 -8.85 -11.32
C HIS A 317 16.34 -8.01 -11.85
N ASN A 318 16.95 -8.45 -12.94
CA ASN A 318 18.22 -7.95 -13.46
C ASN A 318 18.17 -7.64 -14.96
N GLN A 319 16.98 -7.61 -15.55
CA GLN A 319 16.76 -7.30 -16.96
C GLN A 319 15.90 -6.05 -17.10
N LEU A 320 16.30 -5.19 -18.04
CA LEU A 320 15.57 -4.00 -18.46
C LEU A 320 15.53 -3.98 -19.99
N TRP A 321 14.35 -3.73 -20.55
CA TRP A 321 14.15 -3.59 -21.99
C TRP A 321 13.27 -2.38 -22.29
N VAL A 322 13.68 -1.54 -23.25
CA VAL A 322 12.85 -0.49 -23.83
C VAL A 322 12.25 -0.98 -25.14
N HIS A 323 10.94 -0.91 -25.24
CA HIS A 323 10.15 -1.21 -26.43
C HIS A 323 9.53 0.07 -27.00
N GLN A 324 9.44 0.18 -28.31
CA GLN A 324 8.65 1.21 -28.98
C GLN A 324 7.45 0.54 -29.62
N VAL A 325 6.24 0.97 -29.24
CA VAL A 325 4.98 0.40 -29.76
C VAL A 325 4.92 0.59 -31.27
N GLU A 326 4.73 -0.49 -32.01
CA GLU A 326 4.61 -0.48 -33.49
C GLU A 326 3.18 -0.21 -33.97
#